data_AF-X0UFG3-F1
#
_entry.id   AF-X0UFG3-F1
#
_cell.length_a   1.000
_cell.length_b   1.000
_cell.length_c   1.000
_cell.angle_alpha   90.00
_cell.angle_beta   90.00
_cell.angle_gamma   90.00
#
_symmetry.space_group_name_H-M   'P 1'
#
loop_
_entity.id
_entity.type
_entity.pdbx_description
1 polymer ?
#
loop_
_entity_poly.entity_id
_entity_poly.type
_entity_poly.pdbx_seq_one_letter_code
_entity_poly.pdbx_strand_id
1 'polypeptide(L)'
;MNELKACPFCGTENPQECKGMGEFWVLCDECCGSSGLHNNRFKANDAWNRRVPTGDFIHAHDEVQRDKWAAIDRLITAEETK
;
A
#
# COMPACT_ATOMS: atom_id res chain seq x y z
N MET A 1 -12.74 7.68 16.61
CA MET A 1 -11.32 7.30 16.44
C MET A 1 -11.00 7.44 14.96
N ASN A 2 -9.84 7.96 14.58
CA ASN A 2 -9.44 7.96 13.16
C ASN A 2 -8.84 6.59 12.83
N GLU A 3 -9.59 5.79 12.09
CA GLU A 3 -9.12 4.50 11.56
C GLU A 3 -7.90 4.73 10.66
N LEU A 4 -6.93 3.82 10.75
CA LEU A 4 -5.77 3.84 9.87
C LEU A 4 -6.18 3.35 8.48
N LYS A 5 -5.79 4.10 7.45
CA LYS A 5 -5.86 3.64 6.07
C LYS A 5 -4.73 2.65 5.78
N ALA A 6 -4.89 1.88 4.70
CA ALA A 6 -3.88 0.95 4.21
C ALA A 6 -2.49 1.58 4.02
N CYS A 7 -1.45 0.76 3.99
CA CYS A 7 -0.09 1.21 3.81
C CYS A 7 0.09 1.89 2.45
N PRO A 8 0.60 3.14 2.41
CA PRO A 8 0.78 3.87 1.16
C PRO A 8 1.91 3.32 0.28
N PHE A 9 2.67 2.33 0.77
CA PHE A 9 3.84 1.77 0.09
C PHE A 9 3.59 0.38 -0.48
N CYS A 10 3.01 -0.53 0.31
CA CYS A 10 2.74 -1.92 -0.11
C CYS A 10 1.25 -2.25 -0.23
N GLY A 11 0.35 -1.36 0.19
CA GLY A 11 -1.09 -1.59 0.12
C GLY A 11 -1.68 -2.46 1.24
N THR A 12 -0.89 -2.95 2.20
CA THR A 12 -1.44 -3.75 3.32
C THR A 12 -2.48 -2.98 4.13
N GLU A 13 -3.55 -3.65 4.52
CA GLU A 13 -4.65 -3.05 5.28
C GLU A 13 -4.37 -3.01 6.80
N ASN A 14 -3.24 -3.56 7.25
CA ASN A 14 -2.94 -3.75 8.68
C ASN A 14 -1.73 -2.95 9.23
N PRO A 15 -1.60 -1.63 8.99
CA PRO A 15 -0.59 -0.85 9.69
C PRO A 15 -0.91 -0.74 11.19
N GLN A 16 0.14 -0.70 12.00
CA GLN A 16 0.08 -0.68 13.46
C GLN A 16 0.36 0.71 14.03
N GLU A 17 -0.39 1.08 15.06
CA GLU A 17 -0.07 2.23 15.88
C GLU A 17 1.02 1.86 16.89
N CYS A 18 2.07 2.68 16.97
CA CYS A 18 3.18 2.46 17.86
C CYS A 18 3.35 3.64 18.82
N LYS A 19 3.90 3.36 20.00
CA LYS A 19 4.14 4.31 21.08
C LYS A 19 5.45 3.97 21.76
N GLY A 20 6.27 4.99 22.05
CA GLY A 20 7.53 4.84 22.76
C GLY A 20 8.09 6.20 23.15
N MET A 21 8.73 6.29 24.33
CA MET A 21 9.40 7.51 24.81
C MET A 21 8.53 8.79 24.79
N GLY A 22 7.21 8.67 24.92
CA GLY A 22 6.27 9.80 24.86
C GLY A 22 5.85 10.22 23.44
N GLU A 23 6.32 9.49 22.43
CA GLU A 23 6.02 9.72 21.03
C GLU A 23 5.12 8.63 20.44
N PHE A 24 4.44 8.98 19.35
CA PHE A 24 3.50 8.14 18.61
C PHE A 24 3.88 8.13 17.13
N TRP A 25 3.82 6.96 16.50
CA TRP A 25 4.00 6.78 15.06
C TRP A 25 3.13 5.63 14.56
N VAL A 26 3.05 5.47 13.24
CA VAL A 26 2.41 4.35 12.57
C VAL A 26 3.49 3.56 11.84
N LEU A 27 3.44 2.23 11.92
CA LEU A 27 4.38 1.32 11.30
C LEU A 27 3.63 0.27 10.48
N CYS A 28 4.10 0.00 9.26
CA CYS A 28 3.69 -1.17 8.51
C CYS A 28 4.68 -2.31 8.77
N ASP A 29 4.23 -3.40 9.36
CA ASP A 29 5.09 -4.56 9.65
C ASP A 29 5.53 -5.33 8.39
N GLU A 30 4.80 -5.19 7.29
CA GLU A 30 5.17 -5.87 6.03
C GLU A 30 6.35 -5.21 5.32
N CYS A 31 6.28 -3.88 5.09
CA CYS A 31 7.29 -3.15 4.31
C CYS A 31 8.20 -2.27 5.16
N CYS A 32 8.07 -2.33 6.50
CA CYS A 32 8.78 -1.48 7.46
C CYS A 32 8.58 0.03 7.25
N GLY A 33 7.54 0.43 6.50
CA GLY A 33 7.23 1.84 6.25
C GLY A 33 6.66 2.50 7.50
N SER A 34 7.12 3.70 7.84
CA SER A 34 6.65 4.41 9.04
C SER A 34 6.21 5.85 8.76
N SER A 35 5.31 6.37 9.61
CA SER A 35 5.10 7.81 9.73
C SER A 35 6.23 8.47 10.52
N GLY A 36 6.19 9.81 10.62
CA GLY A 36 7.08 10.53 11.54
C GLY A 36 6.70 10.29 13.00
N LEU A 37 7.57 10.72 13.91
CA LEU A 37 7.29 10.74 15.34
C LEU A 37 6.42 11.97 15.67
N HIS A 38 5.38 11.78 16.46
CA HIS A 38 4.45 12.82 16.85
C HIS A 38 4.13 12.79 18.34
N ASN A 39 3.82 13.95 18.90
CA ASN A 39 3.47 14.09 20.32
C ASN A 39 2.05 13.60 20.67
N ASN A 40 1.26 13.15 19.70
CA ASN A 40 -0.01 12.50 19.94
C ASN A 40 -0.36 11.50 18.83
N ARG A 41 -1.19 10.51 19.18
CA ARG A 41 -1.70 9.47 18.28
C ARG A 41 -2.43 10.03 17.05
N PHE A 42 -3.30 11.03 17.22
CA PHE A 42 -4.12 11.56 16.12
C PHE A 42 -3.29 12.18 14.99
N LYS A 43 -2.20 12.87 15.33
CA LYS A 43 -1.25 13.44 14.38
C LYS A 43 -0.49 12.35 13.63
N ALA A 44 -0.10 11.28 14.31
CA ALA A 44 0.54 10.13 13.67
C ALA A 44 -0.40 9.47 12.64
N ASN A 45 -1.66 9.26 13.01
CA ASN A 45 -2.66 8.67 12.12
C ASN A 45 -2.98 9.59 10.93
N ASP A 46 -3.17 10.89 11.18
CA ASP A 46 -3.42 11.88 10.12
C ASP A 46 -2.23 11.98 9.15
N ALA A 47 -0.99 12.02 9.67
CA ALA A 47 0.22 12.01 8.85
C ALA A 47 0.35 10.74 8.00
N TRP A 48 -0.02 9.58 8.54
CA TRP A 48 -0.06 8.32 7.80
C TRP A 48 -1.12 8.36 6.70
N ASN A 49 -2.35 8.71 7.05
CA ASN A 49 -3.52 8.67 6.17
C ASN A 49 -3.45 9.69 5.01
N ARG A 50 -2.64 10.75 5.13
CA ARG A 50 -2.36 11.71 4.05
C ARG A 50 -1.45 11.16 2.96
N ARG A 51 -0.67 10.11 3.26
CA ARG A 51 0.24 9.48 2.29
C ARG A 51 -0.48 8.50 1.37
N VAL A 52 -1.62 7.98 1.81
CA VAL A 52 -2.41 7.03 1.03
C VAL A 52 -3.01 7.78 -0.16
N PRO A 53 -2.70 7.38 -1.39
CA PRO A 53 -3.30 7.99 -2.58
C PRO A 53 -4.81 7.98 -2.44
N THR A 54 -5.47 9.09 -2.79
CA THR A 54 -6.92 9.07 -2.99
C THR A 54 -7.21 8.10 -4.14
N GLY A 55 -8.35 7.39 -4.08
CA GLY A 55 -8.68 6.15 -4.81
C GLY A 55 -8.57 6.17 -6.34
N ASP A 56 -8.04 7.22 -6.96
CA ASP A 56 -7.78 7.32 -8.39
C ASP A 56 -6.48 6.63 -8.83
N PHE A 57 -5.57 6.27 -7.90
CA PHE A 57 -4.24 5.74 -8.24
C PHE A 57 -4.03 4.25 -7.95
N ILE A 58 -4.97 3.55 -7.32
CA ILE A 58 -4.74 2.16 -6.86
C ILE A 58 -4.83 1.12 -7.99
N HIS A 59 -5.47 1.43 -9.12
CA HIS A 59 -5.69 0.45 -10.21
C HIS A 59 -4.75 0.57 -11.42
N ALA A 60 -3.82 1.52 -11.45
CA ALA A 60 -2.94 1.69 -12.61
C ALA A 60 -1.98 0.50 -12.84
N HIS A 61 -1.73 -0.34 -11.84
CA HIS A 61 -0.81 -1.48 -11.97
C HIS A 61 -1.50 -2.81 -12.36
N ASP A 62 -2.80 -2.96 -12.04
CA ASP A 62 -3.55 -4.19 -12.34
C ASP A 62 -3.96 -4.29 -13.81
N GLU A 63 -4.26 -3.17 -14.46
CA GLU A 63 -4.67 -3.17 -15.87
C GLU A 63 -3.48 -3.47 -16.80
N VAL A 64 -2.29 -2.92 -16.47
CA VAL A 64 -1.05 -3.15 -17.24
C VAL A 64 -0.56 -4.61 -17.14
N GLN A 65 -0.80 -5.29 -16.00
CA GLN A 65 -0.42 -6.70 -15.82
C GLN A 65 -1.34 -7.66 -16.61
N ARG A 66 -2.65 -7.40 -16.65
CA ARG A 66 -3.60 -8.25 -17.40
C ARG A 66 -3.30 -8.31 -18.90
N ASP A 67 -3.01 -7.17 -19.51
CA ASP A 67 -2.70 -7.11 -20.94
C ASP A 67 -1.40 -7.84 -21.28
N LYS A 68 -0.43 -7.81 -20.36
CA LYS A 68 0.86 -8.50 -20.52
C LYS A 68 0.71 -10.03 -20.45
N TRP A 69 -0.07 -10.55 -19.52
CA TRP A 69 -0.31 -12.00 -19.40
C TRP A 69 -1.16 -12.55 -20.55
N ALA A 70 -2.17 -11.80 -21.00
CA ALA A 70 -2.98 -12.19 -22.16
C ALA A 70 -2.16 -12.24 -23.47
N ALA A 71 -1.12 -11.41 -23.61
CA ALA A 71 -0.20 -11.47 -24.74
C ALA A 71 0.72 -12.70 -24.69
N ILE A 72 1.17 -13.11 -23.50
CA ILE A 72 1.99 -14.30 -23.30
C ILE A 72 1.19 -15.57 -23.63
N ASP A 73 -0.06 -15.67 -23.16
CA ASP A 73 -0.92 -16.83 -23.45
C ASP A 73 -1.15 -17.01 -24.96
N ARG A 74 -1.35 -15.92 -25.70
CA ARG A 74 -1.51 -15.96 -27.17
C ARG A 74 -0.26 -16.46 -27.89
N LEU A 75 0.93 -16.13 -27.38
CA LEU A 75 2.19 -16.60 -27.96
C LEU A 75 2.39 -18.10 -27.72
N ILE A 76 2.08 -18.58 -26.51
CA ILE A 76 2.17 -20.01 -26.16
C ILE A 76 1.22 -20.84 -27.04
N THR A 77 -0.04 -20.42 -27.18
CA THR A 77 -1.02 -21.16 -28.01
C THR A 77 -0.63 -21.18 -29.50
N ALA A 78 0.02 -20.14 -30.00
CA ALA A 78 0.45 -20.06 -31.40
C ALA A 78 1.63 -21.00 -31.73
N GLU A 79 2.46 -21.35 -30.74
CA GLU A 79 3.57 -22.30 -30.90
C GLU A 79 3.13 -23.76 -30.85
N GLU A 80 2.05 -24.07 -30.13
CA GLU A 80 1.51 -25.44 -30.01
C GLU A 80 0.71 -25.93 -31.23
N THR A 81 0.45 -25.06 -32.23
CA THR A 81 -0.33 -25.40 -33.44
C THR A 81 0.56 -25.65 -34.68
N LYS A 82 1.87 -25.77 -34.52
CA LYS A 82 2.83 -26.12 -35.58
C LYS A 82 3.35 -27.54 -35.40
#